data_AF-A0A6M0K3D6-F1
#
_entry.id   AF-A0A6M0K3D6-F1
#
_cell.length_a   1.000
_cell.length_b   1.000
_cell.length_c   1.000
_cell.angle_alpha   90.00
_cell.angle_beta   90.00
_cell.angle_gamma   90.00
#
_symmetry.space_group_name_H-M   'P 1'
#
loop_
_entity.id
_entity.type
_entity.pdbx_description
1 polymer ?
#
loop_
_entity_poly.entity_id
_entity_poly.type
_entity_poly.pdbx_seq_one_letter_code
_entity_poly.pdbx_strand_id
1 'polypeptide(L)'
;MLTSKPSLLLGLLLLTSQACHHALGAESPGSGVYQVRDLYATCAVAPQSSDYARAMAGCLGFIGGAVQYHDAVSDRKQLKRLICYPESATVTDGRSAFLAWAEKNAANQERMAEIAVVGLVRALAERYPCR
;
A
#
# COMPACT_ATOMS: atom_id res chain seq x y z
N MET A 1 -26.94 18.74 -72.30
CA MET A 1 -25.99 17.62 -72.21
C MET A 1 -24.93 17.98 -71.18
N LEU A 2 -24.78 17.14 -70.14
CA LEU A 2 -23.58 16.88 -69.30
C LEU A 2 -22.79 18.09 -68.72
N THR A 3 -22.36 18.20 -67.47
CA THR A 3 -22.24 17.30 -66.30
C THR A 3 -21.65 18.11 -65.12
N SER A 4 -22.01 17.68 -63.90
CA SER A 4 -21.20 17.67 -62.66
C SER A 4 -20.96 18.94 -61.80
N LYS A 5 -21.58 18.88 -60.61
CA LYS A 5 -21.21 19.43 -59.27
C LYS A 5 -19.81 18.88 -58.82
N PRO A 6 -19.22 19.12 -57.61
CA PRO A 6 -19.74 19.75 -56.37
C PRO A 6 -18.75 20.61 -55.53
N SER A 7 -19.35 21.20 -54.49
CA SER A 7 -18.83 21.64 -53.19
C SER A 7 -17.40 21.24 -52.80
N LEU A 8 -16.58 22.24 -52.48
CA LEU A 8 -15.43 22.08 -51.57
C LEU A 8 -15.86 22.53 -50.18
N LEU A 9 -16.11 21.51 -49.36
CA LEU A 9 -16.36 21.58 -47.92
C LEU A 9 -15.16 22.18 -47.19
N LEU A 10 -15.48 23.13 -46.32
CA LEU A 10 -14.65 23.70 -45.27
C LEU A 10 -14.17 22.56 -44.34
N GLY A 11 -12.94 22.07 -44.55
CA GLY A 11 -12.31 21.06 -43.71
C GLY A 11 -11.61 21.69 -42.51
N LEU A 12 -12.35 21.91 -41.42
CA LEU A 12 -11.80 22.33 -40.13
C LEU A 12 -11.21 21.09 -39.41
N LEU A 13 -9.93 20.79 -39.66
CA LEU A 13 -9.17 19.79 -38.89
C LEU A 13 -8.76 20.39 -37.53
N LEU A 14 -9.67 20.34 -36.56
CA LEU A 14 -9.33 20.49 -35.15
C LEU A 14 -8.67 19.19 -34.67
N LEU A 15 -7.35 19.11 -34.81
CA LEU A 15 -6.52 18.14 -34.09
C LEU A 15 -6.55 18.49 -32.60
N THR A 16 -7.55 18.02 -31.86
CA THR A 16 -7.53 18.09 -30.41
C THR A 16 -6.49 17.08 -29.91
N SER A 17 -5.29 17.55 -29.60
CA SER A 17 -4.30 16.80 -28.83
C SER A 17 -4.91 16.46 -27.47
N GLN A 18 -5.44 15.24 -27.32
CA GLN A 18 -5.78 14.69 -26.02
C GLN A 18 -4.46 14.50 -25.27
N ALA A 19 -4.16 15.43 -24.36
CA ALA A 19 -3.17 15.20 -23.34
C ALA A 19 -3.65 14.01 -22.50
N CYS A 20 -2.86 12.93 -22.50
CA CYS A 20 -2.98 11.85 -21.53
C CYS A 20 -2.80 12.43 -20.12
N HIS A 21 -3.88 12.91 -19.50
CA HIS A 21 -3.91 13.18 -18.08
C HIS A 21 -3.90 11.85 -17.33
N HIS A 22 -2.72 11.26 -17.16
CA HIS A 22 -2.50 10.32 -16.07
C HIS A 22 -2.57 11.16 -14.79
N ALA A 23 -3.76 11.23 -14.19
CA ALA A 23 -3.90 11.70 -12.82
C ALA A 23 -3.19 10.68 -11.91
N LEU A 24 -1.89 10.87 -11.71
CA LEU A 24 -1.17 10.26 -10.60
C LEU A 24 -1.82 10.76 -9.30
N GLY A 25 -2.04 9.82 -8.39
CA GLY A 25 -2.90 9.89 -7.21
C GLY A 25 -3.00 11.24 -6.52
N ALA A 26 -4.24 11.66 -6.25
CA ALA A 26 -4.52 12.70 -5.27
C ALA A 26 -3.94 12.27 -3.91
N GLU A 27 -2.96 13.01 -3.42
CA GLU A 27 -2.49 12.89 -2.04
C GLU A 27 -3.62 13.36 -1.10
N SER A 28 -4.06 12.49 -0.20
CA SER A 28 -4.98 12.84 0.88
C SER A 28 -4.25 13.74 1.89
N PRO A 29 -4.89 14.80 2.44
CA PRO A 29 -4.27 15.70 3.41
C PRO A 29 -4.18 15.00 4.78
N GLY A 30 -3.27 14.04 4.90
CA GLY A 30 -2.71 13.57 6.16
C GLY A 30 -1.35 14.24 6.37
N SER A 31 -0.91 14.40 7.62
CA SER A 31 0.52 14.59 7.91
C SER A 31 1.28 13.57 7.07
N GLY A 32 2.28 13.96 6.27
CA GLY A 32 2.86 13.13 5.19
C GLY A 32 3.57 11.82 5.60
N VAL A 33 3.21 11.25 6.75
CA VAL A 33 3.70 10.02 7.34
C VAL A 33 2.61 8.95 7.25
N TYR A 34 2.94 7.82 6.62
CA TYR A 34 2.05 6.67 6.48
C TYR A 34 1.78 6.01 7.85
N GLN A 35 0.51 5.98 8.28
CA GLN A 35 0.09 5.55 9.63
C GLN A 35 -0.45 4.11 9.65
N VAL A 36 -0.64 3.58 10.86
CA VAL A 36 -1.26 2.25 11.08
C VAL A 36 -2.63 2.15 10.42
N ARG A 37 -3.47 3.19 10.50
CA ARG A 37 -4.77 3.22 9.83
C ARG A 37 -4.68 3.05 8.31
N ASP A 38 -3.65 3.62 7.69
CA ASP A 38 -3.45 3.58 6.24
C ASP A 38 -2.96 2.19 5.81
N LEU A 39 -2.02 1.62 6.57
CA LEU A 39 -1.58 0.24 6.35
C LEU A 39 -2.72 -0.75 6.56
N TYR A 40 -3.56 -0.57 7.59
CA TYR A 40 -4.73 -1.41 7.84
C TYR A 40 -5.71 -1.33 6.67
N ALA A 41 -6.07 -0.13 6.22
CA ALA A 41 -6.96 0.05 5.07
C ALA A 41 -6.40 -0.62 3.80
N THR A 42 -5.10 -0.52 3.57
CA THR A 42 -4.42 -1.15 2.42
C THR A 42 -4.39 -2.68 2.53
N CYS A 43 -4.14 -3.22 3.71
CA CYS A 43 -4.06 -4.67 3.94
C CYS A 43 -5.43 -5.36 4.06
N ALA A 44 -6.49 -4.60 4.33
CA ALA A 44 -7.84 -5.12 4.55
C ALA A 44 -8.74 -5.05 3.29
N VAL A 45 -8.21 -4.62 2.13
CA VAL A 45 -8.98 -4.55 0.88
C VAL A 45 -9.54 -5.93 0.52
N ALA A 46 -10.85 -5.98 0.24
CA ALA A 46 -11.56 -7.20 -0.11
C ALA A 46 -11.08 -7.79 -1.45
N PRO A 47 -10.99 -9.12 -1.60
CA PRO A 47 -10.56 -9.78 -2.84
C PRO A 47 -11.37 -9.42 -4.09
N GLN A 48 -12.62 -9.02 -3.93
CA GLN A 48 -13.52 -8.65 -5.03
C GLN A 48 -13.33 -7.19 -5.49
N SER A 49 -12.55 -6.39 -4.77
CA SER A 49 -12.24 -5.01 -5.16
C SER A 49 -11.37 -4.97 -6.40
N SER A 50 -11.65 -4.06 -7.33
CA SER A 50 -10.77 -3.77 -8.47
C SER A 50 -9.36 -3.35 -8.05
N ASP A 51 -9.21 -2.86 -6.82
CA ASP A 51 -7.94 -2.40 -6.27
C ASP A 51 -7.13 -3.48 -5.54
N TYR A 52 -7.69 -4.69 -5.39
CA TYR A 52 -7.10 -5.74 -4.56
C TYR A 52 -5.65 -6.07 -4.92
N ALA A 53 -5.34 -6.27 -6.21
CA ALA A 53 -3.99 -6.63 -6.63
C ALA A 53 -2.96 -5.54 -6.26
N ARG A 54 -3.31 -4.28 -6.49
CA ARG A 54 -2.47 -3.11 -6.15
C ARG A 54 -2.31 -2.96 -4.64
N ALA A 55 -3.40 -3.08 -3.89
CA ALA A 55 -3.40 -2.97 -2.44
C ALA A 55 -2.59 -4.10 -1.78
N MET A 56 -2.72 -5.34 -2.27
CA MET A 56 -1.95 -6.48 -1.77
C MET A 56 -0.46 -6.36 -2.08
N ALA A 57 -0.09 -5.88 -3.27
CA ALA A 57 1.31 -5.59 -3.58
C ALA A 57 1.89 -4.55 -2.60
N GLY A 58 1.14 -3.47 -2.32
CA GLY A 58 1.55 -2.45 -1.35
C GLY A 58 1.65 -3.00 0.08
N CYS A 59 0.65 -3.75 0.54
CA CYS A 59 0.61 -4.34 1.87
C CYS A 59 1.78 -5.32 2.10
N LEU A 60 1.92 -6.33 1.23
CA LEU A 60 2.96 -7.33 1.36
C LEU A 60 4.35 -6.73 1.16
N GLY A 61 4.49 -5.77 0.25
CA GLY A 61 5.72 -5.02 0.05
C GLY A 61 6.14 -4.24 1.29
N PHE A 62 5.21 -3.53 1.93
CA PHE A 62 5.49 -2.80 3.17
C PHE A 62 5.94 -3.73 4.30
N ILE A 63 5.21 -4.84 4.52
CA ILE A 63 5.52 -5.82 5.56
C ILE A 63 6.88 -6.48 5.30
N GLY A 64 7.09 -6.97 4.07
CA GLY A 64 8.34 -7.60 3.68
C GLY A 64 9.52 -6.65 3.78
N GLY A 65 9.37 -5.39 3.40
CA GLY A 65 10.42 -4.38 3.50
C GLY A 65 10.79 -4.04 4.94
N ALA A 66 9.78 -3.86 5.82
CA ALA A 66 10.00 -3.60 7.23
C ALA A 66 10.72 -4.76 7.94
N VAL A 67 10.32 -6.00 7.63
CA VAL A 67 10.95 -7.21 8.19
C VAL A 67 12.38 -7.38 7.68
N GLN A 68 12.62 -7.20 6.38
CA GLN A 68 13.99 -7.27 5.81
C GLN A 68 14.93 -6.23 6.43
N TYR A 69 14.45 -4.99 6.62
CA TYR A 69 15.24 -3.96 7.29
C TYR A 69 15.53 -4.36 8.74
N HIS A 70 14.52 -4.84 9.47
CA HIS A 70 14.66 -5.32 10.85
C HIS A 70 15.69 -6.44 10.99
N ASP A 71 15.67 -7.43 10.09
CA ASP A 71 16.68 -8.50 10.03
C ASP A 71 18.08 -7.92 9.79
N ALA A 72 18.23 -7.12 8.73
CA ALA A 72 19.52 -6.57 8.33
C ALA A 72 20.21 -5.76 9.44
N VAL A 73 19.44 -5.01 10.24
CA VAL A 73 19.99 -4.19 11.34
C VAL A 73 20.17 -4.99 12.64
N SER A 74 19.42 -6.07 12.85
CA SER A 74 19.51 -6.90 14.06
C SER A 74 20.62 -7.95 13.96
N ASP A 75 20.83 -8.55 12.79
CA ASP A 75 21.72 -9.71 12.61
C ASP A 75 23.20 -9.38 12.83
N ARG A 76 23.60 -8.12 12.66
CA ARG A 76 24.99 -7.68 12.89
C ARG A 76 25.29 -7.34 14.36
N LYS A 77 24.40 -7.71 15.29
CA LYS A 77 24.42 -7.36 16.73
C LYS A 77 24.45 -5.85 17.01
N GLN A 78 24.14 -5.00 16.03
CA GLN A 78 24.14 -3.55 16.21
C GLN A 78 22.86 -3.06 16.86
N LEU A 79 21.74 -3.77 16.68
CA LEU A 79 20.46 -3.47 17.33
C LEU A 79 19.81 -4.74 17.91
N LYS A 80 19.05 -4.57 18.99
CA LYS A 80 18.28 -5.65 19.61
C LYS A 80 17.17 -6.10 18.66
N ARG A 81 17.10 -7.41 18.42
CA ARG A 81 16.00 -8.02 17.66
C ARG A 81 14.67 -7.85 18.42
N LEU A 82 13.69 -7.25 17.76
CA LEU A 82 12.34 -7.00 18.30
C LEU A 82 11.29 -8.06 17.93
N ILE A 83 11.50 -8.84 16.87
CA ILE A 83 10.54 -9.81 16.31
C ILE A 83 11.28 -11.13 16.09
N CYS A 84 10.78 -12.24 16.62
CA CYS A 84 11.42 -13.55 16.51
C CYS A 84 10.45 -14.59 15.94
N TYR A 85 10.22 -14.52 14.63
CA TYR A 85 9.41 -15.49 13.88
C TYR A 85 10.21 -16.77 13.55
N PRO A 86 9.52 -17.92 13.36
CA PRO A 86 10.17 -19.14 12.89
C PRO A 86 10.57 -19.02 11.42
N GLU A 87 11.53 -19.83 10.96
CA GLU A 87 11.97 -19.86 9.55
C GLU A 87 10.85 -20.18 8.56
N SER A 88 9.78 -20.85 9.01
CA SER A 88 8.61 -21.16 8.19
C SER A 88 7.62 -20.00 8.03
N ALA A 89 7.80 -18.88 8.74
CA ALA A 89 6.90 -17.75 8.66
C ALA A 89 7.02 -17.03 7.31
N THR A 90 5.87 -16.64 6.77
CA THR A 90 5.76 -15.92 5.50
C THR A 90 5.34 -14.47 5.70
N VAL A 91 5.51 -13.63 4.68
CA VAL A 91 4.97 -12.25 4.69
C VAL A 91 3.44 -12.25 4.82
N THR A 92 2.76 -13.28 4.30
CA THR A 92 1.31 -13.46 4.46
C THR A 92 0.91 -13.77 5.90
N ASP A 93 1.73 -14.52 6.65
CA ASP A 93 1.54 -14.70 8.08
C ASP A 93 1.71 -13.37 8.82
N GLY A 94 2.71 -12.58 8.42
CA GLY A 94 2.89 -11.21 8.89
C GLY A 94 1.67 -10.31 8.64
N ARG A 95 1.06 -10.38 7.44
CA ARG A 95 -0.20 -9.67 7.13
C ARG A 95 -1.31 -10.10 8.07
N SER A 96 -1.48 -11.41 8.25
CA SER A 96 -2.53 -11.96 9.10
C SER A 96 -2.37 -11.51 10.56
N ALA A 97 -1.14 -11.52 11.06
CA ALA A 97 -0.80 -11.02 12.40
C ALA A 97 -1.09 -9.51 12.54
N PHE A 98 -0.70 -8.70 11.55
CA PHE A 98 -0.95 -7.27 11.55
C PHE A 98 -2.45 -6.95 11.50
N LEU A 99 -3.22 -7.60 10.62
CA LEU A 99 -4.67 -7.38 10.51
C LEU A 99 -5.39 -7.72 11.82
N ALA A 100 -5.07 -8.87 12.42
CA ALA A 100 -5.66 -9.27 13.70
C ALA A 100 -5.33 -8.27 14.83
N TRP A 101 -4.09 -7.79 14.86
CA TRP A 101 -3.66 -6.77 15.84
C TRP A 101 -4.35 -5.42 15.60
N ALA A 102 -4.40 -4.95 14.36
CA ALA A 102 -4.98 -3.66 14.00
C ALA A 102 -6.49 -3.65 14.23
N GLU A 103 -7.19 -4.75 13.93
CA GLU A 103 -8.63 -4.90 14.20
C GLU A 103 -8.94 -4.80 15.71
N LYS A 104 -8.16 -5.51 16.55
CA LYS A 104 -8.25 -5.42 18.01
C LYS A 104 -8.01 -3.99 18.54
N ASN A 105 -7.24 -3.18 17.81
CA ASN A 105 -6.87 -1.82 18.18
C ASN A 105 -7.63 -0.75 17.38
N ALA A 106 -8.62 -1.10 16.56
CA ALA A 106 -9.25 -0.17 15.62
C ALA A 106 -9.94 1.03 16.31
N ALA A 107 -10.44 0.83 17.53
CA ALA A 107 -11.03 1.89 18.35
C ALA A 107 -10.00 2.76 19.10
N ASN A 108 -8.73 2.35 19.13
CA ASN A 108 -7.66 3.08 19.80
C ASN A 108 -7.05 4.12 18.85
N GLN A 109 -7.53 5.37 18.93
CA GLN A 109 -7.10 6.44 18.05
C GLN A 109 -5.60 6.73 18.10
N GLU A 110 -4.97 6.57 19.26
CA GLU A 110 -3.52 6.76 19.43
C GLU A 110 -2.75 5.70 18.66
N ARG A 111 -3.10 4.41 18.84
CA ARG A 111 -2.46 3.29 18.11
C ARG A 111 -2.66 3.41 16.61
N MET A 112 -3.86 3.79 16.17
CA MET A 112 -4.16 3.96 14.76
C MET A 112 -3.49 5.19 14.14
N ALA A 113 -3.05 6.15 14.96
CA ALA A 113 -2.27 7.32 14.55
C ALA A 113 -0.74 7.11 14.56
N GLU A 114 -0.25 5.98 15.06
CA GLU A 114 1.17 5.66 15.02
C GLU A 114 1.66 5.53 13.57
N ILE A 115 2.97 5.75 13.36
CA ILE A 115 3.64 5.43 12.10
C ILE A 115 3.43 3.94 11.81
N ALA A 116 3.08 3.59 10.57
CA ALA A 116 2.73 2.24 10.17
C ALA A 116 3.78 1.18 10.58
N VAL A 117 5.07 1.50 10.45
CA VAL A 117 6.15 0.57 10.82
C VAL A 117 6.20 0.29 12.33
N VAL A 118 5.85 1.27 13.17
CA VAL A 118 5.82 1.11 14.64
C VAL A 118 4.71 0.15 15.03
N GLY A 119 3.50 0.37 14.51
CA GLY A 119 2.38 -0.53 14.77
C GLY A 119 2.60 -1.92 14.17
N LEU A 120 3.19 -2.02 12.98
CA LEU A 120 3.54 -3.30 12.37
C LEU A 120 4.54 -4.09 13.24
N VAL A 121 5.67 -3.48 13.63
CA VAL A 121 6.67 -4.15 14.47
C VAL A 121 6.07 -4.57 15.81
N ARG A 122 5.20 -3.75 16.39
CA ARG A 122 4.46 -4.09 17.62
C ARG A 122 3.55 -5.30 17.43
N ALA A 123 2.76 -5.34 16.35
CA ALA A 123 1.89 -6.46 16.03
C ALA A 123 2.69 -7.76 15.85
N LEU A 124 3.81 -7.69 15.12
CA LEU A 124 4.66 -8.85 14.88
C LEU A 124 5.40 -9.30 16.15
N ALA A 125 5.82 -8.38 17.02
CA ALA A 125 6.43 -8.71 18.31
C ALA A 125 5.42 -9.35 19.28
N GLU A 126 4.15 -8.95 19.25
CA GLU A 126 3.08 -9.61 20.02
C GLU A 126 2.84 -11.04 19.51
N ARG A 127 2.86 -11.24 18.19
CA ARG A 127 2.66 -12.56 17.57
C ARG A 127 3.88 -13.49 17.67
N TYR A 128 5.08 -12.91 17.65
CA TYR A 128 6.37 -13.59 17.57
C TYR A 128 7.38 -13.00 18.56
N PRO A 129 7.16 -13.18 19.88
CA PRO A 129 8.03 -12.61 20.90
C PRO A 129 9.42 -13.26 20.88
N CYS A 130 10.46 -12.44 21.05
CA CYS A 130 11.82 -12.91 21.32
C CYS A 130 11.92 -13.38 22.78
N ARG A 131 12.45 -14.60 22.98
CA ARG A 131 12.68 -15.21 24.30
C ARG A 131 14.15 -15.20 24.65
#